data_AF-A0A8J3HVN3-F1
#
_entry.id   AF-A0A8J3HVN3-F1
#
_cell.length_a   1.000
_cell.length_b   1.000
_cell.length_c   1.000
_cell.angle_alpha   90.00
_cell.angle_beta   90.00
_cell.angle_gamma   90.00
#
_symmetry.space_group_name_H-M   'P 1'
#
loop_
_entity.id
_entity.type
_entity.pdbx_description
1 polymer ?
#
loop_
_entity_poly.entity_id
_entity_poly.type
_entity_poly.pdbx_seq_one_letter_code
_entity_poly.pdbx_strand_id
1 'polypeptide(L)'
;MAPGDIQHIQGQSVTHELFRSLLSQVCTQVATPNDQIFIYFAGHAFVDERSGDGYLALANTNYKDPQTALHLGTLMRQILPQCRASQVLLIFDCFQTGRLWSMRRTSHYDFAPLLGRTLSGSLQGTTSHILGLSCRGNEFAGETGERGLGTFAHRMIAALCGPATDPQSGKITFQRMQSILNQSKDEQHKLHIVGQFQNPFTFTGEMAPPAPAPNSMRQGSSPTHAAQQGLMGQATATQVAPPPEAAQQPNQTEQKNQQISQLLAQAQQLLQQSNQPQALQLIEQALQLDPANSEALTLKCQVLGTVGRTDEAFSTVDQLLQSDPNHALGWSMRAVLLNNSGQYQAALVAIERSLELNPNNPETYGIKTNIMASLATAQSIKGSPSTPLTPKQQPEKPTIKAFFGNLSLEIVGYIISIGGMGLLVALPSVPAIAGLLIASIGLGICCTQAARGAFRHGFKSAFFTLLLCVLSLALVGGAYQFGSTRLIGVFQSRPAIVEPTIFLAFWLVLTSVLLFLIAFFGYFSGLIRRLTKRR
;
A
#
# COMPACT_ATOMS: atom_id res chain seq x y z
N MET A 1 -21.58 30.19 7.77
CA MET A 1 -20.78 30.48 8.97
C MET A 1 -21.17 29.48 10.04
N ALA A 2 -20.23 29.00 10.86
CA ALA A 2 -20.61 28.21 12.04
C ALA A 2 -21.33 29.13 13.07
N PRO A 3 -22.21 28.58 13.93
CA PRO A 3 -22.73 29.32 15.08
C PRO A 3 -21.59 29.87 15.94
N GLY A 4 -21.82 31.01 16.62
CA GLY A 4 -20.80 31.66 17.46
C GLY A 4 -20.26 30.77 18.60
N ASP A 5 -21.02 29.73 18.95
CA ASP A 5 -20.73 28.78 20.02
C ASP A 5 -19.81 27.62 19.57
N ILE A 6 -19.49 27.53 18.27
CA ILE A 6 -18.61 26.48 17.71
C ILE A 6 -17.24 27.04 17.37
N GLN A 7 -16.22 26.61 18.13
CA GLN A 7 -14.82 26.87 17.82
C GLN A 7 -14.23 25.68 17.05
N HIS A 8 -13.79 25.91 15.81
CA HIS A 8 -13.10 24.93 14.98
C HIS A 8 -11.66 25.39 14.68
N ILE A 9 -10.69 24.55 15.04
CA ILE A 9 -9.25 24.79 14.82
C ILE A 9 -8.65 23.55 14.15
N GLN A 10 -7.79 23.76 13.15
CA GLN A 10 -7.26 22.67 12.31
C GLN A 10 -5.84 22.97 11.80
N GLY A 11 -5.06 21.92 11.52
CA GLY A 11 -3.74 22.04 10.92
C GLY A 11 -2.70 22.72 11.82
N GLN A 12 -1.75 23.45 11.20
CA GLN A 12 -0.56 23.97 11.88
C GLN A 12 -0.84 25.05 12.95
N SER A 13 -2.04 25.64 12.98
CA SER A 13 -2.40 26.61 14.03
C SER A 13 -2.70 25.94 15.38
N VAL A 14 -2.95 24.63 15.42
CA VAL A 14 -3.32 23.92 16.66
C VAL A 14 -2.06 23.61 17.48
N THR A 15 -1.54 24.61 18.19
CA THR A 15 -0.41 24.46 19.12
C THR A 15 -0.87 24.07 20.53
N HIS A 16 0.07 23.54 21.32
CA HIS A 16 -0.10 23.28 22.75
C HIS A 16 -0.65 24.49 23.53
N GLU A 17 -0.11 25.68 23.27
CA GLU A 17 -0.47 26.92 23.93
C GLU A 17 -1.88 27.38 23.53
N LEU A 18 -2.21 27.32 22.23
CA LEU A 18 -3.52 27.71 21.74
C LEU A 18 -4.61 26.77 22.26
N PHE A 19 -4.41 25.45 22.15
CA PHE A 19 -5.39 24.47 22.62
C PHE A 19 -5.65 24.62 24.12
N ARG A 20 -4.59 24.79 24.92
CA ARG A 20 -4.70 25.02 26.37
C ARG A 20 -5.39 26.33 26.71
N SER A 21 -5.09 27.41 25.96
CA SER A 21 -5.69 28.73 26.16
C SER A 21 -7.18 28.73 25.84
N LEU A 22 -7.58 28.15 24.70
CA LEU A 22 -8.98 28.04 24.30
C LEU A 22 -9.77 27.16 25.27
N LEU A 23 -9.24 25.99 25.67
CA LEU A 23 -9.92 25.13 26.64
C LEU A 23 -10.09 25.84 28.00
N SER A 24 -9.06 26.56 28.46
CA SER A 24 -9.16 27.37 29.69
C SER A 24 -10.20 28.50 29.56
N GLN A 25 -10.21 29.22 28.44
CA GLN A 25 -11.16 30.30 28.18
C GLN A 25 -12.60 29.78 28.13
N VAL A 26 -12.87 28.71 27.39
CA VAL A 26 -14.20 28.09 27.29
C VAL A 26 -14.67 27.61 28.66
N CYS A 27 -13.86 26.84 29.38
CA CYS A 27 -14.23 26.29 30.69
C CYS A 27 -14.41 27.35 31.78
N THR A 28 -13.60 28.41 31.81
CA THR A 28 -13.52 29.34 32.97
C THR A 28 -14.13 30.72 32.72
N GLN A 29 -14.22 31.19 31.47
CA GLN A 29 -14.67 32.54 31.13
C GLN A 29 -15.99 32.54 30.36
N VAL A 30 -16.15 31.66 29.37
CA VAL A 30 -17.33 31.60 28.50
C VAL A 30 -18.48 30.81 29.14
N ALA A 31 -18.18 29.60 29.64
CA ALA A 31 -19.23 28.71 30.14
C ALA A 31 -19.89 29.20 31.45
N THR A 32 -21.18 28.92 31.55
CA THR A 32 -22.06 29.17 32.69
C THR A 32 -22.52 27.85 33.34
N PRO A 33 -23.04 27.87 34.58
CA PRO A 33 -23.51 26.68 35.30
C PRO A 33 -24.62 25.84 34.64
N ASN A 34 -25.23 26.31 33.54
CA ASN A 34 -26.26 25.58 32.80
C ASN A 34 -25.74 24.99 31.48
N ASP A 35 -24.54 25.36 31.03
CA ASP A 35 -24.05 24.99 29.71
C ASP A 35 -23.53 23.55 29.65
N GLN A 36 -23.51 22.99 28.46
CA GLN A 36 -22.88 21.71 28.14
C GLN A 36 -21.75 21.94 27.14
N ILE A 37 -20.52 21.61 27.53
CA ILE A 37 -19.36 21.70 26.65
C ILE A 37 -19.19 20.36 25.94
N PHE A 38 -19.10 20.37 24.61
CA PHE A 38 -18.65 19.24 23.81
C PHE A 38 -17.32 19.58 23.13
N ILE A 39 -16.31 18.75 23.35
CA ILE A 39 -15.00 18.86 22.70
C ILE A 39 -14.71 17.54 22.00
N TYR A 40 -14.48 17.62 20.70
CA TYR A 40 -14.01 16.52 19.88
C TYR A 40 -12.60 16.87 19.36
N PHE A 41 -11.66 15.98 19.58
CA PHE A 41 -10.28 16.09 19.10
C PHE A 41 -9.97 14.89 18.21
N ALA A 42 -9.61 15.15 16.95
CA ALA A 42 -9.09 14.15 16.04
C ALA A 42 -7.60 14.40 15.78
N GLY A 43 -6.76 13.37 15.92
CA GLY A 43 -5.32 13.53 15.71
C GLY A 43 -4.45 12.40 16.24
N HIS A 44 -3.18 12.72 16.51
CA HIS A 44 -2.22 11.77 17.06
C HIS A 44 -2.10 11.88 18.57
N ALA A 45 -1.87 10.73 19.21
CA ALA A 45 -1.60 10.66 20.63
C ALA A 45 -0.67 9.47 20.96
N PHE A 46 -0.05 9.50 22.13
CA PHE A 46 0.87 8.46 22.59
C PHE A 46 0.84 8.32 24.11
N VAL A 47 1.45 7.25 24.61
CA VAL A 47 1.60 6.99 26.05
C VAL A 47 3.10 6.92 26.38
N ASP A 48 3.58 7.67 27.38
CA ASP A 48 4.96 7.52 27.88
C ASP A 48 5.06 6.20 28.66
N GLU A 49 5.90 5.31 28.18
CA GLU A 49 6.10 3.97 28.73
C GLU A 49 6.59 4.00 30.20
N ARG A 50 7.31 5.06 30.59
CA ARG A 50 7.92 5.19 31.93
C ARG A 50 6.93 5.62 33.01
N SER A 51 6.05 6.57 32.68
CA SER A 51 5.05 7.09 33.63
C SER A 51 3.68 6.42 33.46
N GLY A 52 3.41 5.85 32.30
CA GLY A 52 2.09 5.33 31.93
C GLY A 52 1.05 6.41 31.65
N ASP A 53 1.51 7.64 31.36
CA ASP A 53 0.67 8.82 31.10
C ASP A 53 0.38 9.02 29.60
N GLY A 54 -0.82 9.48 29.28
CA GLY A 54 -1.24 9.83 27.91
C GLY A 54 -0.94 11.28 27.52
N TYR A 55 -0.59 11.48 26.25
CA TYR A 55 -0.27 12.78 25.65
C TYR A 55 -0.98 12.96 24.31
N LEU A 56 -1.51 14.16 24.05
CA LEU A 56 -1.96 14.55 22.71
C LEU A 56 -0.83 15.26 21.97
N ALA A 57 -0.65 14.90 20.71
CA ALA A 57 0.28 15.58 19.84
C ALA A 57 -0.39 16.69 19.06
N LEU A 58 0.30 17.83 18.98
CA LEU A 58 -0.17 19.08 18.41
C LEU A 58 0.88 19.62 17.43
N ALA A 59 0.58 20.70 16.72
CA ALA A 59 1.40 21.18 15.61
C ALA A 59 2.86 21.50 15.98
N ASN A 60 3.12 21.87 17.24
CA ASN A 60 4.45 22.17 17.78
C ASN A 60 5.07 21.05 18.63
N THR A 61 4.50 19.84 18.64
CA THR A 61 5.08 18.69 19.34
C THR A 61 6.35 18.20 18.64
N ASN A 62 7.48 18.22 19.36
CA ASN A 62 8.76 17.70 18.91
C ASN A 62 8.83 16.18 19.12
N TYR A 63 8.89 15.45 18.02
CA TYR A 63 8.96 13.98 18.00
C TYR A 63 10.18 13.40 18.74
N LYS A 64 11.25 14.19 18.95
CA LYS A 64 12.43 13.79 19.71
C LYS A 64 12.36 14.11 21.20
N ASP A 65 11.44 14.98 21.60
CA ASP A 65 11.19 15.35 23.00
C ASP A 65 9.68 15.31 23.29
N PRO A 66 9.16 14.11 23.66
CA PRO A 66 7.74 13.91 23.94
C PRO A 66 7.17 14.80 25.07
N GLN A 67 8.00 15.46 25.90
CA GLN A 67 7.53 16.39 26.91
C GLN A 67 6.94 17.69 26.33
N THR A 68 7.20 17.96 25.04
CA THR A 68 6.58 19.05 24.28
C THR A 68 5.15 18.74 23.81
N ALA A 69 4.65 17.53 24.05
CA ALA A 69 3.26 17.16 23.78
C ALA A 69 2.33 17.58 24.92
N LEU A 70 1.03 17.70 24.64
CA LEU A 70 0.04 18.08 25.64
C LEU A 70 -0.27 16.91 26.58
N HIS A 71 0.28 16.96 27.80
CA HIS A 71 0.03 15.95 28.81
C HIS A 71 -1.43 15.96 29.30
N LEU A 72 -2.19 14.89 28.97
CA LEU A 72 -3.62 14.78 29.31
C LEU A 72 -3.85 14.82 30.82
N GLY A 73 -3.04 14.11 31.61
CA GLY A 73 -3.18 14.07 33.07
C GLY A 73 -3.12 15.45 33.73
N THR A 74 -2.21 16.31 33.28
CA THR A 74 -2.08 17.68 33.80
C THR A 74 -3.20 18.58 33.30
N LEU A 75 -3.56 18.49 32.02
CA LEU A 75 -4.64 19.28 31.43
C LEU A 75 -5.96 19.05 32.18
N MET A 76 -6.31 17.78 32.38
CA MET A 76 -7.52 17.36 33.06
C MET A 76 -7.52 17.80 34.53
N ARG A 77 -6.41 17.65 35.27
CA ARG A 77 -6.34 18.09 36.68
C ARG A 77 -6.33 19.61 36.88
N GLN A 78 -5.87 20.39 35.90
CA GLN A 78 -5.73 21.84 36.04
C GLN A 78 -6.96 22.63 35.55
N ILE A 79 -7.49 22.32 34.38
CA ILE A 79 -8.57 23.13 33.78
C ILE A 79 -9.95 22.65 34.24
N LEU A 80 -10.16 21.34 34.34
CA LEU A 80 -11.50 20.80 34.57
C LEU A 80 -12.12 21.13 35.94
N PRO A 81 -11.38 21.12 37.07
CA PRO A 81 -11.95 21.54 38.35
C PRO A 81 -12.34 23.02 38.41
N GLN A 82 -11.86 23.81 37.45
CA GLN A 82 -12.19 25.24 37.30
C GLN A 82 -13.31 25.48 36.29
N CYS A 83 -13.81 24.41 35.64
CA CYS A 83 -14.84 24.50 34.62
C CYS A 83 -16.19 24.86 35.24
N ARG A 84 -16.84 25.89 34.68
CA ARG A 84 -18.15 26.39 35.12
C ARG A 84 -19.34 25.64 34.52
N ALA A 85 -19.15 24.90 33.43
CA ALA A 85 -20.22 24.18 32.74
C ALA A 85 -20.87 23.08 33.59
N SER A 86 -22.17 22.84 33.37
CA SER A 86 -22.92 21.75 34.00
C SER A 86 -22.41 20.36 33.59
N GLN A 87 -21.92 20.23 32.35
CA GLN A 87 -21.39 18.98 31.80
C GLN A 87 -20.30 19.28 30.77
N VAL A 88 -19.31 18.38 30.66
CA VAL A 88 -18.18 18.44 29.73
C VAL A 88 -17.98 17.04 29.13
N LEU A 89 -18.20 16.92 27.83
CA LEU A 89 -17.99 15.69 27.06
C LEU A 89 -16.73 15.85 26.22
N LEU A 90 -15.72 15.00 26.46
CA LEU A 90 -14.44 15.01 25.76
C LEU A 90 -14.29 13.73 24.95
N ILE A 91 -14.26 13.83 23.62
CA ILE A 91 -14.00 12.71 22.70
C ILE A 91 -12.63 12.86 22.06
N PHE A 92 -11.75 11.90 22.31
CA PHE A 92 -10.44 11.75 21.68
C PHE A 92 -10.52 10.65 20.63
N ASP A 93 -10.58 11.07 19.37
CA ASP A 93 -10.55 10.23 18.18
C ASP A 93 -9.12 10.15 17.65
N CYS A 94 -8.34 9.27 18.28
CA CYS A 94 -6.89 9.34 18.22
C CYS A 94 -6.25 8.10 17.60
N PHE A 95 -5.24 8.36 16.78
CA PHE A 95 -4.28 7.35 16.38
C PHE A 95 -3.20 7.22 17.46
N GLN A 96 -3.24 6.10 18.19
CA GLN A 96 -2.32 5.80 19.31
C GLN A 96 -1.04 5.12 18.83
N THR A 97 0.08 5.54 19.42
CA THR A 97 1.44 5.15 18.99
C THR A 97 2.41 5.09 20.17
N GLY A 98 3.35 4.14 20.15
CA GLY A 98 4.32 3.91 21.21
C GLY A 98 5.52 4.86 21.19
N ARG A 99 6.52 4.61 22.06
CA ARG A 99 7.66 5.52 22.35
C ARG A 99 8.48 6.01 21.14
N LEU A 100 8.53 5.24 20.05
CA LEU A 100 9.23 5.64 18.81
C LEU A 100 8.36 6.48 17.86
N TRP A 101 7.17 6.88 18.32
CA TRP A 101 6.13 7.62 17.61
C TRP A 101 5.94 7.11 16.16
N SER A 102 5.80 5.78 16.09
CA SER A 102 5.77 4.95 14.88
C SER A 102 4.33 4.73 14.41
N MET A 103 4.05 4.90 13.11
CA MET A 103 2.75 4.55 12.52
C MET A 103 2.44 3.03 12.52
N ARG A 104 3.36 2.19 13.00
CA ARG A 104 3.12 0.77 13.29
C ARG A 104 3.08 0.52 14.79
N ARG A 105 2.12 -0.30 15.22
CA ARG A 105 1.97 -0.75 16.61
C ARG A 105 3.03 -1.80 16.95
N THR A 106 4.18 -1.33 17.43
CA THR A 106 5.35 -2.17 17.75
C THR A 106 5.59 -2.37 19.24
N SER A 107 4.85 -1.66 20.10
CA SER A 107 4.96 -1.69 21.56
C SER A 107 3.70 -2.26 22.21
N HIS A 108 3.84 -2.88 23.37
CA HIS A 108 2.69 -3.34 24.16
C HIS A 108 1.84 -2.16 24.67
N TYR A 109 2.40 -0.95 24.72
CA TYR A 109 1.67 0.28 25.03
C TYR A 109 0.76 0.77 23.89
N ASP A 110 0.92 0.29 22.66
CA ASP A 110 -0.04 0.54 21.57
C ASP A 110 -1.42 -0.09 21.84
N PHE A 111 -1.46 -1.04 22.78
CA PHE A 111 -2.69 -1.70 23.26
C PHE A 111 -3.19 -1.15 24.61
N ALA A 112 -2.44 -0.25 25.27
CA ALA A 112 -2.89 0.41 26.49
C ALA A 112 -4.01 1.44 26.22
N PRO A 113 -4.82 1.84 27.22
CA PRO A 113 -5.76 2.95 27.05
C PRO A 113 -5.03 4.27 26.77
N LEU A 114 -5.53 5.05 25.81
CA LEU A 114 -4.99 6.37 25.41
C LEU A 114 -4.79 7.34 26.59
N LEU A 115 -5.68 7.24 27.58
CA LEU A 115 -5.72 8.08 28.77
C LEU A 115 -4.66 7.70 29.82
N GLY A 116 -3.87 6.66 29.57
CA GLY A 116 -2.91 6.12 30.53
C GLY A 116 -3.58 5.43 31.72
N ARG A 117 -2.77 4.98 32.69
CA ARG A 117 -3.30 4.37 33.94
C ARG A 117 -3.66 5.42 35.00
N THR A 118 -2.92 6.53 35.00
CA THR A 118 -2.93 7.61 36.00
C THR A 118 -4.16 8.52 35.91
N LEU A 119 -4.75 8.69 34.72
CA LEU A 119 -5.91 9.57 34.55
C LEU A 119 -7.16 9.02 35.23
N SER A 120 -7.34 7.70 35.25
CA SER A 120 -8.44 7.00 35.93
C SER A 120 -8.61 7.49 37.38
N GLY A 121 -7.52 7.48 38.16
CA GLY A 121 -7.53 7.99 39.54
C GLY A 121 -7.65 9.51 39.65
N SER A 122 -7.24 10.25 38.62
CA SER A 122 -7.35 11.71 38.57
C SER A 122 -8.79 12.20 38.33
N LEU A 123 -9.63 11.39 37.67
CA LEU A 123 -11.04 11.69 37.36
C LEU A 123 -12.03 11.03 38.33
N GLN A 124 -11.60 10.04 39.14
CA GLN A 124 -12.45 9.38 40.13
C GLN A 124 -12.95 10.30 41.26
N GLY A 125 -12.38 11.49 41.43
CA GLY A 125 -12.82 12.51 42.40
C GLY A 125 -13.66 13.65 41.83
N THR A 126 -13.81 13.77 40.50
CA THR A 126 -14.61 14.85 39.88
C THR A 126 -16.07 14.41 39.74
N THR A 127 -16.92 14.81 40.69
CA THR A 127 -18.15 14.09 41.06
C THR A 127 -19.35 14.17 40.12
N SER A 128 -19.40 15.08 39.14
CA SER A 128 -20.69 15.39 38.47
C SER A 128 -20.65 15.66 36.96
N HIS A 129 -19.49 15.98 36.37
CA HIS A 129 -19.50 16.82 35.17
C HIS A 129 -18.84 16.23 33.91
N ILE A 130 -18.01 15.17 33.99
CA ILE A 130 -16.98 14.98 32.95
C ILE A 130 -16.88 13.54 32.46
N LEU A 131 -16.89 13.39 31.14
CA LEU A 131 -16.70 12.11 30.47
C LEU A 131 -15.53 12.18 29.48
N GLY A 132 -14.42 11.55 29.84
CA GLY A 132 -13.27 11.35 28.97
C GLY A 132 -13.45 10.08 28.16
N LEU A 133 -13.44 10.22 26.83
CA LEU A 133 -13.67 9.13 25.89
C LEU A 133 -12.49 8.96 24.95
N SER A 134 -12.08 7.70 24.76
CA SER A 134 -11.08 7.35 23.75
C SER A 134 -11.61 6.24 22.86
N CYS A 135 -11.40 6.42 21.56
CA CYS A 135 -11.43 5.39 20.53
C CYS A 135 -10.06 5.35 19.84
N ARG A 136 -9.78 4.26 19.11
CA ARG A 136 -8.46 4.00 18.50
C ARG A 136 -8.61 3.79 17.00
N GLY A 137 -7.92 4.60 16.21
CA GLY A 137 -7.78 4.39 14.76
C GLY A 137 -6.88 3.18 14.43
N ASN A 138 -7.17 2.49 13.33
CA ASN A 138 -6.43 1.30 12.87
C ASN A 138 -5.24 1.67 11.96
N GLU A 139 -4.15 0.91 12.01
CA GLU A 139 -2.91 1.13 11.22
C GLU A 139 -2.97 0.56 9.79
N PHE A 140 -3.93 -0.32 9.49
CA PHE A 140 -3.99 -1.09 8.23
C PHE A 140 -4.90 -0.51 7.14
N ALA A 141 -5.67 0.53 7.44
CA ALA A 141 -6.48 1.25 6.47
C ALA A 141 -6.43 2.74 6.83
N GLY A 142 -6.22 3.61 5.84
CA GLY A 142 -6.48 5.03 6.05
C GLY A 142 -7.96 5.21 6.39
N GLU A 143 -8.28 6.09 7.33
CA GLU A 143 -9.66 6.33 7.76
C GLU A 143 -10.45 7.12 6.70
N THR A 144 -10.71 6.45 5.59
CA THR A 144 -11.59 6.88 4.52
C THR A 144 -13.01 6.35 4.81
N GLY A 145 -13.62 6.91 5.84
CA GLY A 145 -15.09 6.90 5.92
C GLY A 145 -15.69 7.67 4.74
N GLU A 146 -16.99 7.50 4.52
CA GLU A 146 -17.66 8.18 3.41
C GLU A 146 -17.44 9.70 3.48
N ARG A 147 -17.20 10.33 2.33
CA ARG A 147 -16.98 11.78 2.18
C ARG A 147 -15.70 12.32 2.85
N GLY A 148 -14.70 11.46 3.10
CA GLY A 148 -13.40 11.89 3.63
C GLY A 148 -13.38 12.16 5.14
N LEU A 149 -14.34 11.60 5.87
CA LEU A 149 -14.40 11.62 7.33
C LEU A 149 -13.70 10.40 7.92
N GLY A 150 -13.12 10.56 9.12
CA GLY A 150 -12.61 9.43 9.91
C GLY A 150 -13.67 8.36 10.16
N THR A 151 -13.27 7.10 10.38
CA THR A 151 -14.23 5.99 10.49
C THR A 151 -15.08 6.12 11.75
N PHE A 152 -14.47 6.58 12.85
CA PHE A 152 -15.21 6.88 14.07
C PHE A 152 -16.09 8.13 13.91
N ALA A 153 -15.55 9.21 13.34
CA ALA A 153 -16.29 10.45 13.05
C ALA A 153 -17.56 10.19 12.22
N HIS A 154 -17.45 9.43 11.12
CA HIS A 154 -18.57 9.04 10.26
C HIS A 154 -19.65 8.28 11.04
N ARG A 155 -19.26 7.28 11.83
CA ARG A 155 -20.18 6.49 12.67
C ARG A 155 -20.84 7.33 13.77
N MET A 156 -20.11 8.29 14.34
CA MET A 156 -20.65 9.23 15.33
C MET A 156 -21.70 10.14 14.69
N ILE A 157 -21.41 10.72 13.53
CA ILE A 157 -22.38 11.54 12.77
C ILE A 157 -23.61 10.71 12.39
N ALA A 158 -23.41 9.50 11.84
CA ALA A 158 -24.50 8.61 11.47
C ALA A 158 -25.39 8.21 12.66
N ALA A 159 -24.82 8.05 13.86
CA ALA A 159 -25.60 7.84 15.08
C ALA A 159 -26.36 9.11 15.49
N LEU A 160 -25.73 10.28 15.45
CA LEU A 160 -26.35 11.56 15.79
C LEU A 160 -27.50 11.94 14.83
N CYS A 161 -27.46 11.56 13.55
CA CYS A 161 -28.51 11.83 12.57
C CYS A 161 -29.85 11.07 12.78
N GLY A 162 -30.06 10.40 13.92
CA GLY A 162 -31.35 9.79 14.27
C GLY A 162 -31.29 8.55 15.18
N PRO A 163 -30.40 7.57 14.95
CA PRO A 163 -30.31 6.37 15.79
C PRO A 163 -30.05 6.66 17.29
N ALA A 164 -29.33 7.73 17.60
CA ALA A 164 -29.03 8.21 18.95
C ALA A 164 -30.20 8.96 19.63
N THR A 165 -31.35 9.09 18.97
CA THR A 165 -32.58 9.61 19.58
C THR A 165 -33.12 8.61 20.61
N ASP A 166 -33.36 9.10 21.82
CA ASP A 166 -34.09 8.37 22.86
C ASP A 166 -35.59 8.28 22.48
N PRO A 167 -36.17 7.07 22.38
CA PRO A 167 -37.58 6.90 22.06
C PRO A 167 -38.57 7.52 23.05
N GLN A 168 -38.16 7.77 24.31
CA GLN A 168 -39.04 8.34 25.32
C GLN A 168 -39.07 9.86 25.32
N SER A 169 -37.90 10.51 25.28
CA SER A 169 -37.80 11.98 25.28
C SER A 169 -37.78 12.63 23.90
N GLY A 170 -37.54 11.85 22.84
CA GLY A 170 -37.33 12.36 21.48
C GLY A 170 -36.03 13.13 21.30
N LYS A 171 -35.13 13.13 22.30
CA LYS A 171 -33.87 13.88 22.29
C LYS A 171 -32.68 12.97 21.97
N ILE A 172 -31.66 13.53 21.34
CA ILE A 172 -30.43 12.81 21.00
C ILE A 172 -29.50 12.81 22.21
N THR A 173 -29.18 11.62 22.73
CA THR A 173 -28.41 11.48 23.98
C THR A 173 -27.08 10.78 23.77
N PHE A 174 -26.08 11.17 24.57
CA PHE A 174 -24.78 10.51 24.61
C PHE A 174 -24.90 9.02 24.89
N GLN A 175 -25.70 8.62 25.90
CA GLN A 175 -25.87 7.23 26.30
C GLN A 175 -26.37 6.35 25.14
N ARG A 176 -27.28 6.87 24.31
CA ARG A 176 -27.78 6.15 23.13
C ARG A 176 -26.74 6.10 22.01
N MET A 177 -26.07 7.21 21.72
CA MET A 177 -24.95 7.27 20.75
C MET A 177 -23.85 6.27 21.12
N GLN A 178 -23.43 6.24 22.39
CA GLN A 178 -22.44 5.33 22.94
C GLN A 178 -22.85 3.86 22.75
N SER A 179 -24.12 3.52 23.05
CA SER A 179 -24.64 2.16 22.86
C SER A 179 -24.47 1.68 21.41
N ILE A 180 -24.76 2.55 20.44
CA ILE A 180 -24.64 2.26 18.99
C ILE A 180 -23.18 2.15 18.57
N LEU A 181 -22.32 3.06 19.02
CA LEU A 181 -20.88 3.02 18.70
C LEU A 181 -20.22 1.75 19.27
N ASN A 182 -20.66 1.28 20.44
CA ASN A 182 -20.15 0.06 21.08
C ASN A 182 -20.75 -1.27 20.55
N GLN A 183 -21.73 -1.24 19.64
CA GLN A 183 -22.20 -2.44 18.92
C GLN A 183 -21.19 -2.97 17.88
N SER A 184 -20.09 -2.24 17.65
CA SER A 184 -18.95 -2.71 16.84
C SER A 184 -18.38 -4.04 17.35
N LYS A 185 -18.17 -5.00 16.43
CA LYS A 185 -17.37 -6.21 16.72
C LYS A 185 -15.89 -5.92 16.87
N ASP A 186 -15.39 -4.84 16.27
CA ASP A 186 -14.01 -4.39 16.43
C ASP A 186 -13.85 -3.61 17.74
N GLU A 187 -12.95 -4.08 18.60
CA GLU A 187 -12.65 -3.50 19.91
C GLU A 187 -11.91 -2.17 19.83
N GLN A 188 -11.19 -1.90 18.74
CA GLN A 188 -10.39 -0.68 18.59
C GLN A 188 -11.27 0.56 18.47
N HIS A 189 -12.43 0.41 17.80
CA HIS A 189 -13.43 1.44 17.59
C HIS A 189 -14.54 1.45 18.66
N LYS A 190 -14.34 0.80 19.82
CA LYS A 190 -15.22 0.92 20.99
C LYS A 190 -14.79 2.11 21.85
N LEU A 191 -15.76 2.79 22.45
CA LEU A 191 -15.51 3.89 23.37
C LEU A 191 -15.07 3.37 24.74
N HIS A 192 -13.81 3.64 25.10
CA HIS A 192 -13.33 3.52 26.48
C HIS A 192 -13.74 4.78 27.26
N ILE A 193 -14.35 4.59 28.41
CA ILE A 193 -15.03 5.64 29.17
C ILE A 193 -14.36 5.85 30.52
N VAL A 194 -14.07 7.11 30.87
CA VAL A 194 -13.61 7.51 32.19
C VAL A 194 -14.50 8.65 32.70
N GLY A 195 -15.11 8.44 33.87
CA GLY A 195 -16.14 9.31 34.45
C GLY A 195 -17.57 8.79 34.22
N GLN A 196 -18.55 9.52 34.76
CA GLN A 196 -19.98 9.28 34.60
C GLN A 196 -20.74 10.61 34.64
N PHE A 197 -21.83 10.72 33.91
CA PHE A 197 -22.79 11.83 34.06
C PHE A 197 -23.90 11.43 35.02
N GLN A 198 -24.29 12.33 35.93
CA GLN A 198 -25.44 12.13 36.82
C GLN A 198 -26.78 12.23 36.07
N ASN A 199 -26.83 13.05 35.01
CA ASN A 199 -28.00 13.24 34.14
C ASN A 199 -27.63 12.93 32.67
N PRO A 200 -28.57 12.50 31.80
CA PRO A 200 -28.29 12.24 30.39
C PRO A 200 -27.70 13.46 29.65
N PHE A 201 -26.50 13.32 29.09
CA PHE A 201 -25.90 14.36 28.25
C PHE A 201 -26.67 14.40 26.93
N THR A 202 -27.17 15.57 26.57
CA THR A 202 -28.16 15.72 25.50
C THR A 202 -27.62 16.68 24.45
N PHE A 203 -27.45 16.19 23.23
CA PHE A 203 -27.03 17.02 22.11
C PHE A 203 -28.21 17.90 21.67
N THR A 204 -28.25 19.14 22.16
CA THR A 204 -29.28 20.12 21.82
C THR A 204 -28.92 20.88 20.55
N GLY A 205 -29.71 20.66 19.49
CA GLY A 205 -29.66 21.45 18.27
C GLY A 205 -30.70 20.92 17.27
N GLU A 206 -31.31 21.82 16.49
CA GLU A 206 -32.17 21.43 15.36
C GLU A 206 -31.30 20.83 14.25
N MET A 207 -31.06 19.52 14.29
CA MET A 207 -30.53 18.81 13.13
C MET A 207 -31.61 18.75 12.06
N ALA A 208 -31.37 19.42 10.94
CA ALA A 208 -32.21 19.28 9.75
C ALA A 208 -32.34 17.79 9.37
N PRO A 209 -33.54 17.29 9.07
CA PRO A 209 -33.73 15.88 8.80
C PRO A 209 -32.91 15.44 7.58
N PRO A 210 -32.32 14.23 7.59
CA PRO A 210 -31.51 13.75 6.48
C PRO A 210 -32.36 13.70 5.20
N ALA A 211 -31.78 14.19 4.09
CA ALA A 211 -32.44 14.12 2.79
C ALA A 211 -32.78 12.64 2.46
N PRO A 212 -34.02 12.34 2.04
CA PRO A 212 -34.43 10.96 1.78
C PRO A 212 -33.59 10.35 0.66
N ALA A 213 -33.25 9.07 0.80
CA ALA A 213 -32.47 8.35 -0.20
C ALA A 213 -33.18 8.37 -1.57
N PRO A 214 -32.45 8.46 -2.69
CA PRO A 214 -33.05 8.49 -4.02
C PRO A 214 -33.76 7.15 -4.30
N ASN A 215 -35.09 7.19 -4.38
CA ASN A 215 -35.91 6.01 -4.65
C ASN A 215 -35.59 5.42 -6.02
N SER A 216 -35.49 4.10 -6.06
CA SER A 216 -35.33 3.33 -7.29
C SER A 216 -36.59 3.39 -8.16
N MET A 217 -36.37 3.62 -9.46
CA MET A 217 -37.28 3.38 -10.58
C MET A 217 -38.74 3.88 -10.49
N ARG A 218 -39.08 4.85 -11.34
CA ARG A 218 -40.21 4.73 -12.28
C ARG A 218 -39.87 5.35 -13.64
N GLN A 219 -40.34 4.72 -14.70
CA GLN A 219 -40.14 5.11 -16.11
C GLN A 219 -41.05 6.29 -16.49
N GLY A 220 -40.67 7.07 -17.51
CA GLY A 220 -41.59 8.07 -18.11
C GLY A 220 -40.94 9.08 -19.06
N SER A 221 -40.78 8.69 -20.33
CA SER A 221 -40.79 9.54 -21.55
C SER A 221 -40.09 10.91 -21.57
N SER A 222 -39.12 11.05 -22.47
CA SER A 222 -38.63 12.31 -23.04
C SER A 222 -39.71 13.10 -23.80
N PRO A 223 -39.48 14.40 -24.06
CA PRO A 223 -39.20 14.77 -25.45
C PRO A 223 -38.11 15.84 -25.66
N THR A 224 -37.72 15.97 -26.93
CA THR A 224 -36.71 16.82 -27.57
C THR A 224 -37.02 18.33 -27.67
N HIS A 225 -35.94 19.11 -27.82
CA HIS A 225 -35.78 20.42 -28.51
C HIS A 225 -37.01 21.19 -29.05
N ALA A 226 -37.06 22.51 -28.79
CA ALA A 226 -36.95 23.57 -29.83
C ALA A 226 -36.92 25.02 -29.25
N ALA A 227 -36.30 25.94 -30.04
CA ALA A 227 -36.42 27.41 -30.13
C ALA A 227 -36.83 28.28 -28.89
N GLN A 228 -36.11 29.32 -28.42
CA GLN A 228 -35.48 30.52 -29.04
C GLN A 228 -36.42 31.76 -29.15
N GLN A 229 -35.90 32.92 -28.71
CA GLN A 229 -36.27 34.35 -28.99
C GLN A 229 -37.09 35.18 -27.98
N GLY A 230 -36.67 36.46 -27.84
CA GLY A 230 -37.33 37.57 -27.10
C GLY A 230 -36.76 37.81 -25.69
N LEU A 231 -36.26 38.99 -25.27
CA LEU A 231 -36.23 40.34 -25.87
C LEU A 231 -34.87 41.05 -25.58
N MET A 232 -34.52 42.06 -26.39
CA MET A 232 -33.37 42.96 -26.13
C MET A 232 -33.72 44.12 -25.18
N GLY A 233 -32.71 44.61 -24.45
CA GLY A 233 -32.67 45.93 -23.81
C GLY A 233 -31.22 46.46 -23.81
N GLN A 234 -31.00 47.68 -24.31
CA GLN A 234 -29.67 48.22 -24.64
C GLN A 234 -29.01 48.97 -23.47
N ALA A 235 -27.68 48.92 -23.40
CA ALA A 235 -26.84 50.07 -23.02
C ALA A 235 -25.39 49.86 -23.50
N THR A 236 -24.75 50.93 -23.98
CA THR A 236 -23.41 50.95 -24.61
C THR A 236 -22.30 51.38 -23.64
N ALA A 237 -21.11 50.80 -23.78
CA ALA A 237 -19.85 51.45 -23.39
C ALA A 237 -18.68 50.93 -24.24
N THR A 238 -17.95 51.85 -24.86
CA THR A 238 -16.86 51.63 -25.82
C THR A 238 -15.56 51.19 -25.16
N GLN A 239 -14.84 50.21 -25.71
CA GLN A 239 -13.38 50.12 -25.57
C GLN A 239 -12.69 49.74 -26.90
N VAL A 240 -11.45 50.21 -27.03
CA VAL A 240 -10.66 50.29 -28.27
C VAL A 240 -9.82 49.01 -28.46
N ALA A 241 -9.63 48.58 -29.72
CA ALA A 241 -8.92 47.36 -30.08
C ALA A 241 -7.38 47.53 -30.17
N PRO A 242 -6.60 46.47 -29.91
CA PRO A 242 -5.25 46.29 -30.45
C PRO A 242 -5.27 45.59 -31.83
N PRO A 243 -4.17 45.67 -32.62
CA PRO A 243 -4.11 45.21 -34.02
C PRO A 243 -3.94 43.67 -34.20
N PRO A 244 -4.06 43.13 -35.43
CA PRO A 244 -4.53 41.76 -35.65
C PRO A 244 -3.42 40.72 -35.91
N GLU A 245 -3.60 39.49 -35.41
CA GLU A 245 -2.95 38.30 -35.96
C GLU A 245 -3.77 37.01 -35.74
N ALA A 246 -3.91 36.21 -36.79
CA ALA A 246 -4.28 34.79 -36.81
C ALA A 246 -5.56 34.28 -36.08
N ALA A 247 -6.75 34.77 -36.46
CA ALA A 247 -8.02 34.12 -36.10
C ALA A 247 -8.57 33.21 -37.22
N GLN A 248 -8.29 31.88 -37.18
CA GLN A 248 -9.05 30.88 -37.99
C GLN A 248 -8.82 29.39 -37.60
N GLN A 249 -9.07 28.97 -36.34
CA GLN A 249 -9.35 27.55 -36.03
C GLN A 249 -10.05 27.18 -34.67
N PRO A 250 -10.98 27.96 -34.06
CA PRO A 250 -11.53 27.59 -32.74
C PRO A 250 -12.40 26.32 -32.74
N ASN A 251 -13.29 26.19 -33.73
CA ASN A 251 -14.49 25.34 -33.62
C ASN A 251 -14.20 23.81 -33.67
N GLN A 252 -13.17 23.38 -34.41
CA GLN A 252 -12.79 21.95 -34.47
C GLN A 252 -12.02 21.51 -33.22
N THR A 253 -11.13 22.36 -32.71
CA THR A 253 -10.38 22.11 -31.48
C THR A 253 -11.32 22.01 -30.27
N GLU A 254 -12.34 22.87 -30.22
CA GLU A 254 -13.34 22.86 -29.15
C GLU A 254 -14.21 21.59 -29.18
N GLN A 255 -14.69 21.16 -30.35
CA GLN A 255 -15.41 19.88 -30.51
C GLN A 255 -14.54 18.67 -30.14
N LYS A 256 -13.28 18.66 -30.57
CA LYS A 256 -12.31 17.62 -30.23
C LYS A 256 -12.09 17.52 -28.72
N ASN A 257 -11.91 18.65 -28.05
CA ASN A 257 -11.71 18.70 -26.60
C ASN A 257 -12.97 18.25 -25.85
N GLN A 258 -14.17 18.64 -26.28
CA GLN A 258 -15.44 18.14 -25.72
C GLN A 258 -15.56 16.62 -25.85
N GLN A 259 -15.19 16.04 -27.00
CA GLN A 259 -15.20 14.60 -27.21
C GLN A 259 -14.21 13.87 -26.29
N ILE A 260 -13.00 14.42 -26.11
CA ILE A 260 -12.01 13.89 -25.16
C ILE A 260 -12.57 13.90 -23.73
N SER A 261 -13.12 15.02 -23.25
CA SER A 261 -13.70 15.11 -21.91
C SER A 261 -14.85 14.12 -21.67
N GLN A 262 -15.69 13.86 -22.69
CA GLN A 262 -16.75 12.84 -22.60
C GLN A 262 -16.19 11.42 -22.45
N LEU A 263 -15.14 11.07 -23.21
CA LEU A 263 -14.49 9.75 -23.13
C LEU A 263 -13.82 9.55 -21.76
N LEU A 264 -13.15 10.57 -21.23
CA LEU A 264 -12.49 10.50 -19.91
C LEU A 264 -13.49 10.42 -18.75
N ALA A 265 -14.61 11.14 -18.81
CA ALA A 265 -15.68 11.03 -17.81
C ALA A 265 -16.30 9.62 -17.77
N GLN A 266 -16.54 9.02 -18.93
CA GLN A 266 -17.02 7.63 -19.03
C GLN A 266 -15.97 6.63 -18.51
N ALA A 267 -14.69 6.83 -18.82
CA ALA A 267 -13.61 6.01 -18.28
C ALA A 267 -13.53 6.08 -16.74
N GLN A 268 -13.62 7.29 -16.15
CA GLN A 268 -13.66 7.47 -14.70
C GLN A 268 -14.85 6.74 -14.05
N GLN A 269 -16.04 6.78 -14.67
CA GLN A 269 -17.20 6.03 -14.19
C GLN A 269 -16.98 4.51 -14.21
N LEU A 270 -16.35 3.98 -15.26
CA LEU A 270 -15.99 2.55 -15.34
C LEU A 270 -14.93 2.16 -14.30
N LEU A 271 -14.00 3.06 -13.95
CA LEU A 271 -13.03 2.82 -12.88
C LEU A 271 -13.69 2.78 -11.50
N GLN A 272 -14.70 3.59 -11.23
CA GLN A 272 -15.51 3.47 -10.00
C GLN A 272 -16.25 2.12 -9.93
N GLN A 273 -16.65 1.57 -11.08
CA GLN A 273 -17.23 0.23 -11.20
C GLN A 273 -16.18 -0.90 -11.22
N SER A 274 -14.90 -0.60 -10.98
CA SER A 274 -13.75 -1.52 -11.06
C SER A 274 -13.53 -2.18 -12.44
N ASN A 275 -14.14 -1.65 -13.51
CA ASN A 275 -14.05 -2.18 -14.86
C ASN A 275 -12.85 -1.57 -15.62
N GLN A 276 -11.65 -1.94 -15.16
CA GLN A 276 -10.37 -1.44 -15.67
C GLN A 276 -10.14 -1.67 -17.18
N PRO A 277 -10.50 -2.83 -17.80
CA PRO A 277 -10.21 -3.06 -19.22
C PRO A 277 -10.99 -2.13 -20.16
N GLN A 278 -12.28 -1.89 -19.90
CA GLN A 278 -13.10 -1.01 -20.73
C GLN A 278 -12.76 0.47 -20.51
N ALA A 279 -12.43 0.87 -19.27
CA ALA A 279 -11.91 2.20 -19.00
C ALA A 279 -10.63 2.49 -19.79
N LEU A 280 -9.70 1.51 -19.85
CA LEU A 280 -8.44 1.67 -20.59
C LEU A 280 -8.67 1.83 -22.10
N GLN A 281 -9.66 1.15 -22.69
CA GLN A 281 -10.04 1.35 -24.10
C GLN A 281 -10.55 2.77 -24.38
N LEU A 282 -11.40 3.34 -23.51
CA LEU A 282 -11.89 4.71 -23.66
C LEU A 282 -10.77 5.75 -23.50
N ILE A 283 -9.83 5.52 -22.58
CA ILE A 283 -8.65 6.37 -22.41
C ILE A 283 -7.75 6.29 -23.65
N GLU A 284 -7.60 5.12 -24.28
CA GLU A 284 -6.85 4.98 -25.53
C GLU A 284 -7.54 5.67 -26.71
N GLN A 285 -8.88 5.69 -26.77
CA GLN A 285 -9.62 6.49 -27.75
C GLN A 285 -9.41 8.00 -27.54
N ALA A 286 -9.40 8.47 -26.29
CA ALA A 286 -9.08 9.87 -25.97
C ALA A 286 -7.65 10.25 -26.42
N LEU A 287 -6.68 9.35 -26.20
CA LEU A 287 -5.28 9.53 -26.63
C LEU A 287 -5.07 9.41 -28.15
N GLN A 288 -5.97 8.73 -28.89
CA GLN A 288 -5.96 8.76 -30.36
C GLN A 288 -6.39 10.13 -30.90
N LEU A 289 -7.29 10.83 -30.21
CA LEU A 289 -7.66 12.20 -30.55
C LEU A 289 -6.52 13.15 -30.19
N ASP A 290 -6.05 13.12 -28.94
CA ASP A 290 -4.93 13.95 -28.46
C ASP A 290 -3.88 13.12 -27.70
N PRO A 291 -2.76 12.73 -28.36
CA PRO A 291 -1.70 11.93 -27.74
C PRO A 291 -0.98 12.62 -26.57
N ALA A 292 -1.07 13.95 -26.45
CA ALA A 292 -0.42 14.74 -25.41
C ALA A 292 -1.37 15.11 -24.25
N ASN A 293 -2.60 14.59 -24.25
CA ASN A 293 -3.60 14.96 -23.26
C ASN A 293 -3.20 14.50 -21.85
N SER A 294 -2.90 15.45 -20.96
CA SER A 294 -2.34 15.16 -19.63
C SER A 294 -3.30 14.42 -18.71
N GLU A 295 -4.61 14.70 -18.79
CA GLU A 295 -5.63 13.99 -18.01
C GLU A 295 -5.76 12.52 -18.47
N ALA A 296 -5.79 12.28 -19.78
CA ALA A 296 -5.85 10.94 -20.36
C ALA A 296 -4.59 10.12 -20.03
N LEU A 297 -3.40 10.70 -20.14
CA LEU A 297 -2.13 10.05 -19.77
C LEU A 297 -2.08 9.74 -18.27
N THR A 298 -2.56 10.66 -17.42
CA THR A 298 -2.66 10.45 -15.96
C THR A 298 -3.59 9.29 -15.64
N LEU A 299 -4.81 9.26 -16.19
CA LEU A 299 -5.75 8.16 -15.99
C LEU A 299 -5.15 6.82 -16.49
N LYS A 300 -4.50 6.80 -17.66
CA LYS A 300 -3.81 5.60 -18.17
C LYS A 300 -2.73 5.11 -17.20
N CYS A 301 -1.92 5.99 -16.63
CA CYS A 301 -0.91 5.63 -15.62
C CYS A 301 -1.54 5.01 -14.36
N GLN A 302 -2.67 5.54 -13.87
CA GLN A 302 -3.37 5.04 -12.70
C GLN A 302 -3.91 3.62 -12.93
N VAL A 303 -4.51 3.37 -14.11
CA VAL A 303 -5.03 2.04 -14.48
C VAL A 303 -3.89 1.04 -14.70
N LEU A 304 -2.84 1.41 -15.44
CA LEU A 304 -1.70 0.50 -15.67
C LEU A 304 -0.96 0.17 -14.36
N GLY A 305 -0.85 1.13 -13.44
CA GLY A 305 -0.29 0.94 -12.10
C GLY A 305 -1.09 -0.03 -11.24
N THR A 306 -2.43 0.02 -11.29
CA THR A 306 -3.32 -0.88 -10.53
C THR A 306 -3.44 -2.28 -11.14
N VAL A 307 -3.37 -2.39 -12.46
CA VAL A 307 -3.34 -3.69 -13.19
C VAL A 307 -1.96 -4.36 -13.13
N GLY A 308 -0.92 -3.66 -12.67
CA GLY A 308 0.45 -4.19 -12.56
C GLY A 308 1.25 -4.21 -13.87
N ARG A 309 0.81 -3.46 -14.90
CA ARG A 309 1.53 -3.29 -16.18
C ARG A 309 2.60 -2.21 -16.05
N THR A 310 3.58 -2.46 -15.17
CA THR A 310 4.54 -1.45 -14.70
C THR A 310 5.40 -0.81 -15.80
N ASP A 311 5.86 -1.60 -16.78
CA ASP A 311 6.71 -1.10 -17.88
C ASP A 311 5.96 -0.10 -18.79
N GLU A 312 4.67 -0.37 -19.05
CA GLU A 312 3.81 0.53 -19.83
C GLU A 312 3.41 1.77 -19.03
N ALA A 313 3.23 1.63 -17.71
CA ALA A 313 3.01 2.77 -16.83
C ALA A 313 4.22 3.71 -16.82
N PHE A 314 5.44 3.19 -16.82
CA PHE A 314 6.66 4.00 -16.98
C PHE A 314 6.68 4.76 -18.31
N SER A 315 6.44 4.06 -19.44
CA SER A 315 6.38 4.70 -20.77
C SER A 315 5.32 5.81 -20.83
N THR A 316 4.17 5.61 -20.19
CA THR A 316 3.08 6.60 -20.14
C THR A 316 3.43 7.81 -19.26
N VAL A 317 4.11 7.60 -18.12
CA VAL A 317 4.64 8.69 -17.28
C VAL A 317 5.76 9.45 -17.99
N ASP A 318 6.63 8.77 -18.73
CA ASP A 318 7.68 9.41 -19.54
C ASP A 318 7.07 10.29 -20.65
N GLN A 319 5.99 9.84 -21.31
CA GLN A 319 5.24 10.67 -22.27
C GLN A 319 4.61 11.90 -21.61
N LEU A 320 3.93 11.73 -20.48
CA LEU A 320 3.30 12.82 -19.73
C LEU A 320 4.32 13.90 -19.32
N LEU A 321 5.48 13.49 -18.81
CA LEU A 321 6.54 14.41 -18.37
C LEU A 321 7.38 14.98 -19.53
N GLN A 322 7.29 14.42 -20.74
CA GLN A 322 7.81 15.05 -21.95
C GLN A 322 6.88 16.16 -22.45
N SER A 323 5.56 15.98 -22.37
CA SER A 323 4.57 17.02 -22.73
C SER A 323 4.45 18.12 -21.67
N ASP A 324 4.49 17.77 -20.39
CA ASP A 324 4.42 18.71 -19.25
C ASP A 324 5.48 18.34 -18.19
N PRO A 325 6.72 18.88 -18.30
CA PRO A 325 7.77 18.65 -17.33
C PRO A 325 7.47 19.18 -15.92
N ASN A 326 6.45 20.02 -15.77
CA ASN A 326 6.02 20.62 -14.49
C ASN A 326 4.76 19.93 -13.93
N HIS A 327 4.35 18.79 -14.49
CA HIS A 327 3.19 18.04 -14.01
C HIS A 327 3.48 17.37 -12.66
N ALA A 328 3.12 18.04 -11.55
CA ALA A 328 3.37 17.55 -10.19
C ALA A 328 2.86 16.11 -9.97
N LEU A 329 1.63 15.83 -10.42
CA LEU A 329 1.04 14.48 -10.29
C LEU A 329 1.82 13.43 -11.08
N GLY A 330 2.37 13.78 -12.25
CA GLY A 330 3.20 12.89 -13.07
C GLY A 330 4.52 12.52 -12.37
N TRP A 331 5.14 13.47 -11.67
CA TRP A 331 6.29 13.22 -10.81
C TRP A 331 5.94 12.34 -9.61
N SER A 332 4.77 12.54 -8.99
CA SER A 332 4.24 11.64 -7.94
C SER A 332 4.03 10.21 -8.45
N MET A 333 3.45 10.04 -9.65
CA MET A 333 3.26 8.72 -10.28
C MET A 333 4.59 8.05 -10.62
N ARG A 334 5.56 8.80 -11.15
CA ARG A 334 6.93 8.31 -11.37
C ARG A 334 7.52 7.76 -10.06
N ALA A 335 7.36 8.49 -8.97
CA ALA A 335 7.87 8.10 -7.67
C ALA A 335 7.23 6.80 -7.14
N VAL A 336 5.91 6.63 -7.28
CA VAL A 336 5.20 5.38 -6.93
C VAL A 336 5.71 4.20 -7.75
N LEU A 337 5.85 4.35 -9.07
CA LEU A 337 6.35 3.28 -9.94
C LEU A 337 7.81 2.91 -9.60
N LEU A 338 8.66 3.89 -9.33
CA LEU A 338 10.04 3.67 -8.87
C LEU A 338 10.10 2.98 -7.51
N ASN A 339 9.22 3.34 -6.57
CA ASN A 339 9.10 2.71 -5.25
C ASN A 339 8.74 1.22 -5.37
N ASN A 340 7.70 0.93 -6.15
CA ASN A 340 7.23 -0.44 -6.41
C ASN A 340 8.30 -1.27 -7.15
N SER A 341 9.16 -0.63 -7.93
CA SER A 341 10.32 -1.23 -8.60
C SER A 341 11.56 -1.41 -7.70
N GLY A 342 11.50 -0.99 -6.43
CA GLY A 342 12.61 -1.05 -5.48
C GLY A 342 13.68 0.05 -5.66
N GLN A 343 13.44 1.04 -6.52
CA GLN A 343 14.36 2.12 -6.84
C GLN A 343 14.18 3.33 -5.90
N TYR A 344 14.20 3.08 -4.59
CA TYR A 344 13.78 4.03 -3.55
C TYR A 344 14.48 5.40 -3.62
N GLN A 345 15.78 5.44 -3.94
CA GLN A 345 16.52 6.71 -4.03
C GLN A 345 16.05 7.56 -5.23
N ALA A 346 15.76 6.94 -6.38
CA ALA A 346 15.20 7.63 -7.54
C ALA A 346 13.74 8.04 -7.29
N ALA A 347 12.98 7.24 -6.54
CA ALA A 347 11.64 7.58 -6.09
C ALA A 347 11.64 8.83 -5.18
N LEU A 348 12.63 8.98 -4.29
CA LEU A 348 12.79 10.20 -3.47
C LEU A 348 13.02 11.45 -4.32
N VAL A 349 13.92 11.38 -5.31
CA VAL A 349 14.16 12.53 -6.21
C VAL A 349 12.89 12.88 -6.99
N ALA A 350 12.15 11.89 -7.48
CA ALA A 350 10.89 12.12 -8.19
C ALA A 350 9.80 12.73 -7.30
N ILE A 351 9.63 12.26 -6.06
CA ILE A 351 8.60 12.82 -5.16
C ILE A 351 9.00 14.19 -4.61
N GLU A 352 10.30 14.47 -4.46
CA GLU A 352 10.81 15.81 -4.12
C GLU A 352 10.52 16.80 -5.25
N ARG A 353 10.75 16.41 -6.51
CA ARG A 353 10.35 17.23 -7.65
C ARG A 353 8.84 17.50 -7.69
N SER A 354 8.01 16.52 -7.31
CA SER A 354 6.57 16.75 -7.17
C SER A 354 6.22 17.76 -6.06
N LEU A 355 6.92 17.73 -4.93
CA LEU A 355 6.71 18.67 -3.81
C LEU A 355 7.24 20.07 -4.11
N GLU A 356 8.30 20.21 -4.91
CA GLU A 356 8.73 21.53 -5.43
C GLU A 356 7.65 22.19 -6.27
N LEU A 357 6.94 21.39 -7.09
CA LEU A 357 5.90 21.86 -8.00
C LEU A 357 4.54 22.06 -7.31
N ASN A 358 4.21 21.26 -6.29
CA ASN A 358 3.04 21.46 -5.44
C ASN A 358 3.37 21.17 -3.95
N PRO A 359 3.86 22.17 -3.20
CA PRO A 359 4.30 21.99 -1.81
C PRO A 359 3.20 21.65 -0.81
N ASN A 360 1.93 21.78 -1.20
CA ASN A 360 0.78 21.64 -0.32
C ASN A 360 -0.07 20.39 -0.61
N ASN A 361 0.39 19.46 -1.47
CA ASN A 361 -0.34 18.23 -1.74
C ASN A 361 -0.09 17.17 -0.63
N PRO A 362 -1.08 16.83 0.23
CA PRO A 362 -0.90 15.85 1.29
C PRO A 362 -0.67 14.43 0.77
N GLU A 363 -1.22 14.06 -0.39
CA GLU A 363 -1.00 12.74 -1.00
C GLU A 363 0.47 12.56 -1.40
N THR A 364 1.09 13.61 -1.94
CA THR A 364 2.51 13.61 -2.32
C THR A 364 3.41 13.44 -1.08
N TYR A 365 3.07 14.02 0.07
CA TYR A 365 3.78 13.73 1.33
C TYR A 365 3.57 12.28 1.78
N GLY A 366 2.36 11.73 1.65
CA GLY A 366 2.08 10.31 1.93
C GLY A 366 2.88 9.35 1.04
N ILE A 367 3.06 9.70 -0.24
CA ILE A 367 3.95 8.95 -1.14
C ILE A 367 5.41 9.08 -0.69
N LYS A 368 5.87 10.29 -0.30
CA LYS A 368 7.24 10.51 0.21
C LYS A 368 7.54 9.71 1.47
N THR A 369 6.62 9.66 2.44
CA THR A 369 6.79 8.86 3.66
C THR A 369 6.78 7.36 3.35
N ASN A 370 5.92 6.88 2.45
CA ASN A 370 5.94 5.49 1.97
C ASN A 370 7.27 5.11 1.30
N ILE A 371 7.86 6.01 0.51
CA ILE A 371 9.18 5.81 -0.11
C ILE A 371 10.28 5.81 0.96
N MET A 372 10.26 6.75 1.90
CA MET A 372 11.23 6.80 3.01
C MET A 372 11.15 5.55 3.90
N ALA A 373 9.94 5.04 4.19
CA ALA A 373 9.75 3.79 4.91
C ALA A 373 10.27 2.58 4.12
N SER A 374 10.05 2.56 2.80
CA SER A 374 10.56 1.51 1.91
C SER A 374 12.10 1.54 1.81
N LEU A 375 12.70 2.73 1.78
CA LEU A 375 14.14 2.95 1.87
C LEU A 375 14.70 2.49 3.23
N ALA A 376 14.08 2.91 4.34
CA ALA A 376 14.53 2.63 5.70
C ALA A 376 14.43 1.13 6.05
N THR A 377 13.37 0.46 5.61
CA THR A 377 13.26 -1.01 5.72
C THR A 377 14.34 -1.71 4.89
N ALA A 378 14.57 -1.27 3.64
CA ALA A 378 15.66 -1.79 2.81
C ALA A 378 17.08 -1.49 3.33
N GLN A 379 17.25 -0.47 4.18
CA GLN A 379 18.49 -0.17 4.89
C GLN A 379 18.63 -1.01 6.17
N SER A 380 17.56 -1.15 6.97
CA SER A 380 17.52 -1.99 8.17
C SER A 380 17.80 -3.48 7.88
N ILE A 381 17.23 -3.99 6.78
CA ILE A 381 17.49 -5.34 6.26
C ILE A 381 18.97 -5.55 5.89
N LYS A 382 19.73 -4.49 5.57
CA LYS A 382 21.18 -4.56 5.33
C LYS A 382 22.04 -4.48 6.60
N GLY A 383 21.46 -4.11 7.75
CA GLY A 383 22.20 -3.79 8.98
C GLY A 383 22.16 -4.84 10.11
N SER A 384 21.35 -5.90 9.99
CA SER A 384 21.04 -6.81 11.13
C SER A 384 21.56 -8.25 10.94
N PRO A 385 22.02 -8.96 11.99
CA PRO A 385 22.49 -10.35 11.88
C PRO A 385 21.32 -11.38 11.87
N SER A 386 20.92 -11.78 10.65
CA SER A 386 20.25 -13.04 10.26
C SER A 386 19.35 -13.84 11.23
N THR A 387 18.03 -13.80 10.99
CA THR A 387 17.18 -15.01 10.81
C THR A 387 15.95 -14.68 9.91
N PRO A 388 15.45 -15.58 9.03
CA PRO A 388 14.56 -15.16 7.94
C PRO A 388 13.11 -15.70 8.00
N LEU A 389 12.16 -14.85 7.59
CA LEU A 389 10.87 -15.22 6.99
C LEU A 389 10.66 -14.33 5.76
N THR A 390 10.29 -14.88 4.60
CA THR A 390 10.17 -14.16 3.31
C THR A 390 8.94 -14.65 2.52
N PRO A 391 8.29 -13.77 1.72
CA PRO A 391 8.68 -13.47 0.33
C PRO A 391 8.80 -11.93 0.08
N LYS A 392 9.16 -11.32 -1.08
CA LYS A 392 9.82 -11.64 -2.40
C LYS A 392 10.07 -10.27 -3.10
N GLN A 393 10.99 -10.02 -4.03
CA GLN A 393 12.29 -10.65 -4.37
C GLN A 393 13.11 -9.69 -5.29
N GLN A 394 14.26 -9.18 -4.85
CA GLN A 394 15.31 -8.60 -5.72
C GLN A 394 16.70 -9.08 -5.26
N PRO A 395 17.73 -9.08 -6.13
CA PRO A 395 18.77 -10.11 -6.12
C PRO A 395 19.79 -9.93 -4.99
N GLU A 396 19.71 -10.79 -3.97
CA GLU A 396 20.77 -10.94 -2.97
C GLU A 396 22.10 -11.32 -3.63
N LYS A 397 23.21 -10.83 -3.05
CA LYS A 397 24.54 -11.37 -3.34
C LYS A 397 24.55 -12.87 -2.98
N PRO A 398 25.28 -13.72 -3.73
CA PRO A 398 25.23 -15.16 -3.56
C PRO A 398 25.79 -15.61 -2.20
N THR A 399 24.89 -15.79 -1.21
CA THR A 399 25.22 -16.29 0.12
C THR A 399 25.71 -17.73 0.03
N ILE A 400 26.85 -18.02 0.67
CA ILE A 400 27.54 -19.33 0.59
C ILE A 400 26.61 -20.51 0.98
N LYS A 401 25.72 -20.32 1.96
CA LYS A 401 24.69 -21.31 2.33
C LYS A 401 23.72 -21.64 1.19
N ALA A 402 23.28 -20.64 0.43
CA ALA A 402 22.39 -20.84 -0.73
C ALA A 402 23.14 -21.48 -1.92
N PHE A 403 24.45 -21.24 -2.05
CA PHE A 403 25.29 -21.94 -3.02
C PHE A 403 25.37 -23.45 -2.69
N PHE A 404 25.73 -23.81 -1.45
CA PHE A 404 25.81 -25.22 -1.04
C PHE A 404 24.44 -25.94 -1.06
N GLY A 405 23.35 -25.26 -0.73
CA GLY A 405 21.99 -25.83 -0.81
C GLY A 405 21.49 -26.09 -2.24
N ASN A 406 21.99 -25.37 -3.25
CA ASN A 406 21.71 -25.70 -4.66
C ASN A 406 22.61 -26.84 -5.14
N LEU A 407 23.89 -26.85 -4.73
CA LEU A 407 24.86 -27.89 -5.07
C LEU A 407 24.42 -29.28 -4.56
N SER A 408 23.86 -29.37 -3.36
CA SER A 408 23.32 -30.64 -2.84
C SER A 408 22.12 -31.15 -3.66
N LEU A 409 21.25 -30.26 -4.15
CA LEU A 409 20.14 -30.65 -5.04
C LEU A 409 20.62 -31.14 -6.42
N GLU A 410 21.67 -30.52 -6.97
CA GLU A 410 22.27 -30.92 -8.25
C GLU A 410 22.91 -32.32 -8.14
N ILE A 411 23.60 -32.61 -7.04
CA ILE A 411 24.15 -33.94 -6.71
C ILE A 411 23.01 -34.98 -6.51
N VAL A 412 21.94 -34.63 -5.81
CA VAL A 412 20.78 -35.54 -5.62
C VAL A 412 20.10 -35.85 -6.96
N GLY A 413 19.87 -34.86 -7.83
CA GLY A 413 19.32 -35.09 -9.17
C GLY A 413 20.19 -36.04 -10.00
N TYR A 414 21.51 -35.87 -9.93
CA TYR A 414 22.48 -36.71 -10.64
C TYR A 414 22.49 -38.15 -10.12
N ILE A 415 22.42 -38.35 -8.79
CA ILE A 415 22.29 -39.68 -8.17
C ILE A 415 20.98 -40.35 -8.58
N ILE A 416 19.86 -39.61 -8.62
CA ILE A 416 18.56 -40.14 -9.09
C ILE A 416 18.63 -40.55 -10.56
N SER A 417 19.29 -39.76 -11.43
CA SER A 417 19.47 -40.14 -12.84
C SER A 417 20.32 -41.40 -13.02
N ILE A 418 21.42 -41.54 -12.27
CA ILE A 418 22.25 -42.75 -12.30
C ILE A 418 21.47 -43.94 -11.73
N GLY A 419 20.75 -43.76 -10.62
CA GLY A 419 19.96 -44.80 -9.98
C GLY A 419 18.82 -45.33 -10.85
N GLY A 420 18.07 -44.44 -11.53
CA GLY A 420 16.99 -44.82 -12.44
C GLY A 420 17.46 -45.65 -13.63
N MET A 421 18.63 -45.35 -14.18
CA MET A 421 19.23 -46.15 -15.26
C MET A 421 19.93 -47.42 -14.74
N GLY A 422 20.57 -47.35 -13.56
CA GLY A 422 21.15 -48.52 -12.89
C GLY A 422 20.08 -49.57 -12.54
N LEU A 423 18.85 -49.13 -12.24
CA LEU A 423 17.69 -50.00 -12.03
C LEU A 423 17.34 -50.83 -13.28
N LEU A 424 17.45 -50.24 -14.49
CA LEU A 424 17.23 -50.94 -15.76
C LEU A 424 18.31 -51.99 -16.06
N VAL A 425 19.54 -51.76 -15.58
CA VAL A 425 20.66 -52.72 -15.70
C VAL A 425 20.56 -53.83 -14.65
N ALA A 426 20.10 -53.51 -13.44
CA ALA A 426 20.03 -54.44 -12.31
C ALA A 426 18.77 -55.33 -12.30
N LEU A 427 17.64 -54.84 -12.79
CA LEU A 427 16.34 -55.53 -12.75
C LEU A 427 15.67 -55.56 -14.14
N PRO A 428 15.97 -56.58 -14.98
CA PRO A 428 15.41 -56.70 -16.34
C PRO A 428 13.88 -56.85 -16.41
N SER A 429 13.22 -57.10 -15.27
CA SER A 429 11.76 -57.19 -15.13
C SER A 429 11.07 -55.84 -14.94
N VAL A 430 11.82 -54.75 -14.69
CA VAL A 430 11.26 -53.40 -14.57
C VAL A 430 10.97 -52.87 -15.98
N PRO A 431 9.74 -52.40 -16.28
CA PRO A 431 9.43 -51.81 -17.58
C PRO A 431 10.39 -50.67 -17.90
N ALA A 432 10.99 -50.65 -19.10
CA ALA A 432 11.96 -49.63 -19.51
C ALA A 432 11.47 -48.20 -19.25
N ILE A 433 10.16 -47.97 -19.48
CA ILE A 433 9.44 -46.72 -19.20
C ILE A 433 9.64 -46.24 -17.75
N ALA A 434 9.62 -47.12 -16.76
CA ALA A 434 9.75 -46.74 -15.35
C ALA A 434 11.16 -46.22 -15.01
N GLY A 435 12.21 -46.89 -15.49
CA GLY A 435 13.59 -46.41 -15.32
C GLY A 435 13.86 -45.12 -16.10
N LEU A 436 13.34 -45.02 -17.33
CA LEU A 436 13.39 -43.81 -18.16
C LEU A 436 12.71 -42.61 -17.49
N LEU A 437 11.57 -42.81 -16.83
CA LEU A 437 10.87 -41.77 -16.08
C LEU A 437 11.69 -41.29 -14.88
N ILE A 438 12.26 -42.20 -14.08
CA ILE A 438 13.12 -41.85 -12.94
C ILE A 438 14.38 -41.09 -13.43
N ALA A 439 15.00 -41.57 -14.51
CA ALA A 439 16.17 -40.93 -15.12
C ALA A 439 15.86 -39.52 -15.63
N SER A 440 14.68 -39.33 -16.24
CA SER A 440 14.18 -38.04 -16.74
C SER A 440 13.84 -37.05 -15.62
N ILE A 441 13.31 -37.53 -14.50
CA ILE A 441 13.06 -36.71 -13.30
C ILE A 441 14.39 -36.16 -12.74
N GLY A 442 15.40 -37.02 -12.59
CA GLY A 442 16.74 -36.59 -12.17
C GLY A 442 17.36 -35.57 -13.12
N LEU A 443 17.22 -35.78 -14.43
CA LEU A 443 17.73 -34.84 -15.45
C LEU A 443 17.01 -33.50 -15.41
N GLY A 444 15.69 -33.49 -15.21
CA GLY A 444 14.91 -32.26 -15.02
C GLY A 444 15.38 -31.44 -13.82
N ILE A 445 15.73 -32.11 -12.71
CA ILE A 445 16.30 -31.45 -11.52
C ILE A 445 17.67 -30.84 -11.86
N CYS A 446 18.56 -31.59 -12.52
CA CYS A 446 19.87 -31.06 -12.93
C CYS A 446 19.73 -29.87 -13.91
N CYS A 447 18.90 -29.98 -14.96
CA CYS A 447 18.72 -28.92 -15.96
C CYS A 447 18.14 -27.64 -15.35
N THR A 448 17.14 -27.75 -14.46
CA THR A 448 16.54 -26.59 -13.80
C THR A 448 17.51 -25.92 -12.83
N GLN A 449 18.41 -26.67 -12.19
CA GLN A 449 19.45 -26.10 -11.33
C GLN A 449 20.63 -25.51 -12.10
N ALA A 450 21.10 -26.16 -13.18
CA ALA A 450 22.13 -25.61 -14.06
C ALA A 450 21.71 -24.24 -14.62
N ALA A 451 20.47 -24.12 -15.12
CA ALA A 451 19.90 -22.87 -15.60
C ALA A 451 19.84 -21.79 -14.50
N ARG A 452 19.32 -22.13 -13.31
CA ARG A 452 19.18 -21.19 -12.18
C ARG A 452 20.53 -20.76 -11.60
N GLY A 453 21.46 -21.70 -11.48
CA GLY A 453 22.78 -21.53 -10.89
C GLY A 453 23.69 -20.67 -11.77
N ALA A 454 23.80 -20.98 -13.06
CA ALA A 454 24.59 -20.18 -13.99
C ALA A 454 24.09 -18.72 -14.08
N PHE A 455 22.77 -18.52 -14.16
CA PHE A 455 22.15 -17.20 -14.26
C PHE A 455 22.35 -16.34 -12.98
N ARG A 456 22.16 -16.93 -11.79
CA ARG A 456 22.26 -16.21 -10.51
C ARG A 456 23.72 -16.07 -10.04
N HIS A 457 24.46 -17.17 -9.98
CA HIS A 457 25.76 -17.27 -9.30
C HIS A 457 26.95 -17.12 -10.26
N GLY A 458 26.72 -17.14 -11.58
CA GLY A 458 27.75 -16.93 -12.59
C GLY A 458 28.75 -18.09 -12.69
N PHE A 459 30.00 -17.76 -13.02
CA PHE A 459 31.05 -18.72 -13.40
C PHE A 459 31.27 -19.85 -12.38
N LYS A 460 31.13 -19.57 -11.08
CA LYS A 460 31.33 -20.57 -10.01
C LYS A 460 30.32 -21.74 -10.07
N SER A 461 29.08 -21.48 -10.51
CA SER A 461 28.08 -22.54 -10.66
C SER A 461 28.28 -23.29 -11.97
N ALA A 462 28.55 -22.58 -13.07
CA ALA A 462 28.84 -23.19 -14.36
C ALA A 462 30.08 -24.10 -14.29
N PHE A 463 31.08 -23.77 -13.48
CA PHE A 463 32.26 -24.59 -13.22
C PHE A 463 31.94 -25.92 -12.50
N PHE A 464 30.98 -25.93 -11.56
CA PHE A 464 30.56 -27.18 -10.90
C PHE A 464 29.69 -28.07 -11.80
N THR A 465 28.77 -27.48 -12.57
CA THR A 465 28.04 -28.23 -13.60
C THR A 465 28.99 -28.79 -14.66
N LEU A 466 30.03 -28.04 -15.06
CA LEU A 466 31.12 -28.55 -15.93
C LEU A 466 31.88 -29.72 -15.27
N LEU A 467 32.24 -29.62 -13.98
CA LEU A 467 32.91 -30.70 -13.25
C LEU A 467 32.05 -31.99 -13.20
N LEU A 468 30.73 -31.85 -13.02
CA LEU A 468 29.77 -32.96 -13.10
C LEU A 468 29.72 -33.57 -14.51
N CYS A 469 29.68 -32.75 -15.57
CA CYS A 469 29.71 -33.23 -16.95
C CYS A 469 31.04 -33.95 -17.28
N VAL A 470 32.17 -33.45 -16.77
CA VAL A 470 33.48 -34.10 -16.90
C VAL A 470 33.49 -35.44 -16.13
N LEU A 471 32.86 -35.52 -14.95
CA LEU A 471 32.72 -36.77 -14.21
C LEU A 471 31.84 -37.79 -14.97
N SER A 472 30.75 -37.35 -15.61
CA SER A 472 29.92 -38.19 -16.48
C SER A 472 30.71 -38.74 -17.67
N LEU A 473 31.47 -37.89 -18.38
CA LEU A 473 32.35 -38.32 -19.46
C LEU A 473 33.47 -39.24 -18.97
N ALA A 474 34.04 -38.99 -17.79
CA ALA A 474 35.06 -39.82 -17.18
C ALA A 474 34.53 -41.19 -16.75
N LEU A 475 33.26 -41.31 -16.35
CA LEU A 475 32.60 -42.60 -16.10
C LEU A 475 32.41 -43.40 -17.39
N VAL A 476 31.97 -42.74 -18.48
CA VAL A 476 31.83 -43.39 -19.80
C VAL A 476 33.19 -43.79 -20.38
N GLY A 477 34.18 -42.90 -20.36
CA GLY A 477 35.55 -43.17 -20.82
C GLY A 477 36.31 -44.16 -19.93
N GLY A 478 36.05 -44.14 -18.62
CA GLY A 478 36.57 -45.10 -17.65
C GLY A 478 36.02 -46.50 -17.90
N ALA A 479 34.70 -46.63 -18.15
CA ALA A 479 34.10 -47.91 -18.55
C ALA A 479 34.69 -48.45 -19.87
N TYR A 480 35.02 -47.56 -20.81
CA TYR A 480 35.70 -47.92 -22.05
C TYR A 480 37.15 -48.39 -21.81
N GLN A 481 37.93 -47.72 -20.94
CA GLN A 481 39.29 -48.12 -20.58
C GLN A 481 39.37 -49.37 -19.69
N PHE A 482 38.37 -49.65 -18.84
CA PHE A 482 38.38 -50.79 -17.91
C PHE A 482 38.24 -52.17 -18.59
N GLY A 483 38.21 -52.20 -19.92
CA GLY A 483 38.30 -53.39 -20.75
C GLY A 483 37.06 -53.62 -21.58
N SER A 484 37.03 -53.02 -22.77
CA SER A 484 36.02 -53.30 -23.81
C SER A 484 35.83 -54.80 -24.05
N THR A 485 36.90 -55.61 -23.99
CA THR A 485 36.88 -57.07 -24.08
C THR A 485 36.07 -57.76 -22.98
N ARG A 486 36.11 -57.26 -21.72
CA ARG A 486 35.27 -57.79 -20.63
C ARG A 486 33.81 -57.40 -20.79
N LEU A 487 33.53 -56.16 -21.20
CA LEU A 487 32.16 -55.70 -21.51
C LEU A 487 31.55 -56.51 -22.66
N ILE A 488 32.31 -56.77 -23.74
CA ILE A 488 31.88 -57.61 -24.86
C ILE A 488 31.55 -59.04 -24.39
N GLY A 489 32.36 -59.65 -23.51
CA GLY A 489 32.07 -60.96 -22.93
C GLY A 489 30.80 -60.99 -22.04
N VAL A 490 30.54 -59.92 -21.30
CA VAL A 490 29.29 -59.76 -20.52
C VAL A 490 28.08 -59.58 -21.45
N PHE A 491 28.22 -58.81 -22.54
CA PHE A 491 27.16 -58.63 -23.54
C PHE A 491 26.85 -59.90 -24.33
N GLN A 492 27.87 -60.70 -24.66
CA GLN A 492 27.69 -62.02 -25.30
C GLN A 492 26.99 -63.04 -24.38
N SER A 493 27.22 -62.95 -23.06
CA SER A 493 26.60 -63.86 -22.08
C SER A 493 25.25 -63.36 -21.54
N ARG A 494 24.93 -62.06 -21.66
CA ARG A 494 23.66 -61.45 -21.22
C ARG A 494 23.17 -60.39 -22.23
N PRO A 495 22.61 -60.79 -23.38
CA PRO A 495 22.16 -59.85 -24.42
C PRO A 495 21.08 -58.87 -23.94
N ALA A 496 20.23 -59.26 -22.98
CA ALA A 496 19.20 -58.39 -22.40
C ALA A 496 19.73 -57.13 -21.69
N ILE A 497 21.03 -57.08 -21.35
CA ILE A 497 21.66 -55.93 -20.68
C ILE A 497 22.25 -54.94 -21.70
N VAL A 498 22.43 -55.35 -22.96
CA VAL A 498 23.06 -54.55 -24.02
C VAL A 498 22.28 -53.26 -24.29
N GLU A 499 20.98 -53.37 -24.56
CA GLU A 499 20.11 -52.23 -24.89
C GLU A 499 20.02 -51.20 -23.73
N PRO A 500 19.74 -51.58 -22.47
CA PRO A 500 19.84 -50.67 -21.32
C PRO A 500 21.20 -49.99 -21.17
N THR A 501 22.31 -50.69 -21.45
CA THR A 501 23.66 -50.15 -21.25
C THR A 501 24.04 -49.16 -22.35
N ILE A 502 23.65 -49.42 -23.61
CA ILE A 502 23.79 -48.47 -24.71
C ILE A 502 22.93 -47.23 -24.43
N PHE A 503 21.69 -47.41 -23.95
CA PHE A 503 20.82 -46.29 -23.61
C PHE A 503 21.39 -45.45 -22.46
N LEU A 504 21.95 -46.08 -21.41
CA LEU A 504 22.65 -45.39 -20.32
C LEU A 504 23.88 -44.61 -20.82
N ALA A 505 24.69 -45.19 -21.71
CA ALA A 505 25.85 -44.48 -22.27
C ALA A 505 25.43 -43.27 -23.11
N PHE A 506 24.43 -43.43 -23.98
CA PHE A 506 23.86 -42.32 -24.76
C PHE A 506 23.23 -41.25 -23.86
N TRP A 507 22.51 -41.66 -22.82
CA TRP A 507 21.91 -40.77 -21.84
C TRP A 507 22.98 -39.95 -21.10
N LEU A 508 24.05 -40.57 -20.59
CA LEU A 508 25.16 -39.87 -19.91
C LEU A 508 25.86 -38.86 -20.82
N VAL A 509 26.02 -39.15 -22.11
CA VAL A 509 26.55 -38.18 -23.09
C VAL A 509 25.55 -37.03 -23.31
N LEU A 510 24.27 -37.35 -23.49
CA LEU A 510 23.20 -36.36 -23.71
C LEU A 510 23.04 -35.42 -22.50
N THR A 511 23.03 -35.95 -21.28
CA THR A 511 22.93 -35.14 -20.05
C THR A 511 24.14 -34.21 -19.93
N SER A 512 25.35 -34.71 -20.18
CA SER A 512 26.59 -33.91 -20.14
C SER A 512 26.56 -32.74 -21.12
N VAL A 513 26.18 -33.00 -22.38
CA VAL A 513 26.12 -31.96 -23.41
C VAL A 513 25.01 -30.96 -23.11
N LEU A 514 23.82 -31.43 -22.74
CA LEU A 514 22.65 -30.57 -22.50
C LEU A 514 22.86 -29.67 -21.26
N LEU A 515 23.36 -30.21 -20.15
CA LEU A 515 23.64 -29.45 -18.93
C LEU A 515 24.72 -28.39 -19.17
N PHE A 516 25.78 -28.73 -19.91
CA PHE A 516 26.83 -27.80 -20.29
C PHE A 516 26.28 -26.63 -21.13
N LEU A 517 25.50 -26.92 -22.18
CA LEU A 517 24.90 -25.88 -23.04
C LEU A 517 23.97 -24.95 -22.24
N ILE A 518 23.10 -25.51 -21.39
CA ILE A 518 22.19 -24.72 -20.54
C ILE A 518 22.97 -23.82 -19.58
N ALA A 519 24.02 -24.33 -18.93
CA ALA A 519 24.88 -23.54 -18.05
C ALA A 519 25.64 -22.45 -18.81
N PHE A 520 26.14 -22.75 -20.02
CA PHE A 520 26.89 -21.82 -20.86
C PHE A 520 26.01 -20.65 -21.34
N PHE A 521 24.85 -20.92 -21.95
CA PHE A 521 23.92 -19.88 -22.38
C PHE A 521 23.30 -19.12 -21.19
N GLY A 522 23.04 -19.80 -20.06
CA GLY A 522 22.60 -19.17 -18.81
C GLY A 522 23.64 -18.20 -18.23
N TYR A 523 24.94 -18.53 -18.34
CA TYR A 523 26.02 -17.64 -17.94
C TYR A 523 26.14 -16.43 -18.88
N PHE A 524 26.15 -16.63 -20.20
CA PHE A 524 26.28 -15.54 -21.17
C PHE A 524 25.11 -14.56 -21.15
N SER A 525 23.87 -15.05 -21.08
CA SER A 525 22.68 -14.20 -20.91
C SER A 525 22.72 -13.40 -19.60
N GLY A 526 23.17 -14.02 -18.50
CA GLY A 526 23.43 -13.35 -17.23
C GLY A 526 24.55 -12.31 -17.29
N LEU A 527 25.59 -12.52 -18.11
CA LEU A 527 26.70 -11.60 -18.31
C LEU A 527 26.28 -10.38 -19.16
N ILE A 528 25.62 -10.61 -20.30
CA ILE A 528 25.10 -9.56 -21.18
C ILE A 528 24.18 -8.61 -20.40
N ARG A 529 23.25 -9.16 -19.59
CA ARG A 529 22.33 -8.36 -18.76
C ARG A 529 23.01 -7.57 -17.63
N ARG A 530 24.21 -7.97 -17.19
CA ARG A 530 25.03 -7.19 -16.24
C ARG A 530 25.81 -6.08 -16.93
N LEU A 531 26.17 -6.26 -18.19
CA LEU A 531 26.87 -5.25 -18.99
C LEU A 531 25.90 -4.15 -19.48
N THR A 532 24.69 -4.50 -19.91
CA THR A 532 23.65 -3.51 -20.28
C THR A 532 23.07 -2.74 -19.10
N LYS A 533 23.21 -3.22 -17.86
CA LYS A 533 22.87 -2.48 -16.63
C LYS A 533 23.99 -1.55 -16.10
N ARG A 534 25.11 -1.44 -16.81
CA ARG A 534 26.28 -0.62 -16.45
C ARG A 534 26.59 0.49 -17.47
N ARG A 535 25.79 0.59 -18.53
CA ARG A 535 25.64 1.77 -19.37
C ARG A 535 24.33 2.45 -18.98
#